data_AF-A0A7Z9C999-F1
#
_entry.id   AF-A0A7Z9C999-F1
#
_cell.length_a   1.000
_cell.length_b   1.000
_cell.length_c   1.000
_cell.angle_alpha   90.00
_cell.angle_beta   90.00
_cell.angle_gamma   90.00
#
_symmetry.space_group_name_H-M   'P 1'
#
loop_
_entity.id
_entity.type
_entity.pdbx_description
1 polymer ?
#
loop_
_entity_poly.entity_id
_entity_poly.type
_entity_poly.pdbx_seq_one_letter_code
_entity_poly.pdbx_strand_id
1 'polypeptide(L)'
;MVRPYLGTHVVAEVWAAAKRGAKRPIDHVRRCTTGLLWGLLVGEVVALMWLNFRLASSAGITLLVITLLLLAALASPWWLWRDPKPGPGADVVARVLGTDESSGVRTYKKSRGKMAVFLPVVVRPVAEQDGSADFRTVVAAHGKNDGSFHESAPGTLMALRQIERGYGELENSPEVSPEQQELIDKLARRPKLMANNPPVLPFKTGSLERSDWVDQLEWWGGIAAGVAAGIGLVILCGNFA
;
A
#
# COMPACT_ATOMS: atom_id res chain seq x y z
N MET A 1 5.23 25.03 -23.31
CA MET A 1 5.39 25.02 -21.84
C MET A 1 4.03 25.23 -21.21
N VAL A 2 3.37 24.15 -20.78
CA VAL A 2 2.04 24.20 -20.19
C VAL A 2 2.22 24.48 -18.69
N ARG A 3 1.69 25.61 -18.20
CA ARG A 3 1.55 25.85 -16.75
C ARG A 3 0.59 24.80 -16.20
N PRO A 4 1.00 23.92 -15.26
CA PRO A 4 0.03 23.14 -14.53
C PRO A 4 -0.62 24.12 -13.55
N TYR A 5 -1.83 24.56 -13.86
CA TYR A 5 -2.71 25.10 -12.83
C TYR A 5 -2.79 24.03 -11.73
N LEU A 6 -2.67 24.43 -10.46
CA LEU A 6 -3.17 23.60 -9.38
C LEU A 6 -4.65 23.40 -9.70
N GLY A 7 -5.01 22.22 -10.21
CA GLY A 7 -6.35 21.96 -10.70
C GLY A 7 -7.39 22.05 -9.58
N THR A 8 -8.66 22.09 -9.96
CA THR A 8 -9.79 21.92 -9.03
C THR A 8 -9.75 20.59 -8.27
N HIS A 9 -8.85 19.67 -8.66
CA HIS A 9 -8.71 18.31 -8.12
C HIS A 9 -7.26 17.97 -7.72
N VAL A 10 -6.64 18.79 -6.86
CA VAL A 10 -5.24 18.61 -6.42
C VAL A 10 -4.98 17.25 -5.76
N VAL A 11 -5.90 16.75 -4.93
CA VAL A 11 -5.71 15.47 -4.23
C VAL A 11 -5.83 14.32 -5.23
N ALA A 12 -6.82 14.37 -6.13
CA ALA A 12 -6.95 13.33 -7.16
C ALA A 12 -5.75 13.30 -8.10
N GLU A 13 -5.21 14.46 -8.51
CA GLU A 13 -4.01 14.57 -9.34
C GLU A 13 -2.77 14.01 -8.63
N VAL A 14 -2.54 14.39 -7.38
CA VAL A 14 -1.41 13.88 -6.60
C VAL A 14 -1.57 12.37 -6.38
N TRP A 15 -2.77 11.88 -6.08
CA TRP A 15 -3.04 10.43 -5.97
C TRP A 15 -2.76 9.69 -7.28
N ALA A 16 -3.24 10.21 -8.41
CA ALA A 16 -3.04 9.59 -9.71
C ALA A 16 -1.54 9.57 -10.10
N ALA A 17 -0.81 10.65 -9.82
CA ALA A 17 0.62 10.73 -10.09
C ALA A 17 1.47 9.89 -9.13
N ALA A 18 1.04 9.75 -7.86
CA ALA A 18 1.75 8.97 -6.85
C ALA A 18 1.48 7.46 -6.95
N LYS A 19 0.35 7.06 -7.55
CA LYS A 19 -0.01 5.66 -7.71
C LYS A 19 0.94 4.99 -8.71
N ARG A 20 1.76 4.06 -8.22
CA ARG A 20 2.51 3.12 -9.07
C ARG A 20 1.91 1.73 -8.98
N GLY A 21 2.17 0.91 -9.98
CA GLY A 21 1.84 -0.51 -9.93
C GLY A 21 2.92 -1.31 -9.21
N ALA A 22 2.52 -2.37 -8.51
CA ALA A 22 3.45 -3.36 -7.96
C ALA A 22 4.02 -4.23 -9.09
N LYS A 23 5.11 -3.77 -9.71
CA LYS A 23 5.74 -4.35 -10.91
C LYS A 23 7.13 -4.94 -10.67
N ARG A 24 7.56 -5.08 -9.41
CA ARG A 24 8.85 -5.73 -9.13
C ARG A 24 8.71 -7.22 -9.46
N PRO A 25 9.77 -7.92 -9.93
CA PRO A 25 9.69 -9.36 -10.23
C PRO A 25 9.11 -10.19 -9.08
N ILE A 26 9.44 -9.81 -7.84
CA ILE A 26 8.90 -10.42 -6.64
C ILE A 26 7.39 -10.23 -6.45
N ASP A 27 6.84 -9.08 -6.85
CA ASP A 27 5.41 -8.79 -6.72
C ASP A 27 4.59 -9.72 -7.61
N HIS A 28 5.05 -9.96 -8.86
CA HIS A 28 4.45 -10.93 -9.78
C HIS A 28 4.43 -12.35 -9.19
N VAL A 29 5.56 -12.81 -8.64
CA VAL A 29 5.67 -14.15 -8.05
C VAL A 29 4.75 -14.27 -6.85
N ARG A 30 4.80 -13.31 -5.91
CA ARG A 30 3.92 -13.33 -4.72
C ARG A 30 2.44 -13.32 -5.11
N ARG A 31 2.06 -12.55 -6.13
CA ARG A 31 0.68 -12.52 -6.63
C ARG A 31 0.24 -13.87 -7.17
N CYS A 32 1.05 -14.49 -8.02
CA CYS A 32 0.77 -15.81 -8.59
C CYS A 32 0.71 -16.89 -7.51
N THR A 33 1.70 -16.98 -6.62
CA THR A 33 1.75 -18.04 -5.59
C THR A 33 0.66 -17.87 -4.54
N THR A 34 0.30 -16.63 -4.19
CA THR A 34 -0.81 -16.36 -3.26
C THR A 34 -2.15 -16.70 -3.90
N GLY A 35 -2.35 -16.36 -5.18
CA GLY A 35 -3.53 -16.78 -5.93
C GLY A 35 -3.65 -18.30 -6.00
N LEU A 36 -2.56 -18.99 -6.36
CA LEU A 36 -2.51 -20.46 -6.44
C LEU A 36 -2.78 -21.12 -5.09
N LEU A 37 -2.22 -20.59 -4.00
CA LEU A 37 -2.46 -21.08 -2.64
C LEU A 37 -3.95 -21.00 -2.26
N TRP A 38 -4.59 -19.84 -2.47
CA TRP A 38 -6.03 -19.69 -2.21
C TRP A 38 -6.87 -20.61 -3.09
N GLY A 39 -6.52 -20.70 -4.37
CA GLY A 39 -7.19 -21.59 -5.31
C GLY A 39 -7.10 -23.06 -4.86
N LEU A 40 -5.91 -23.51 -4.47
CA LEU A 40 -5.64 -24.88 -4.03
C LEU A 40 -6.52 -25.26 -2.84
N LEU A 41 -6.55 -24.42 -1.80
CA LEU A 41 -7.38 -24.67 -0.63
C LEU A 41 -8.87 -24.71 -0.97
N VAL A 42 -9.35 -23.79 -1.82
CA VAL A 42 -10.74 -23.79 -2.27
C VAL A 42 -11.06 -25.05 -3.08
N GLY A 43 -10.19 -25.44 -4.01
CA GLY A 43 -10.36 -26.64 -4.83
C GLY A 43 -10.40 -27.92 -4.01
N GLU A 44 -9.51 -28.06 -3.03
CA GLU A 44 -9.52 -29.18 -2.09
C GLU A 44 -10.82 -29.24 -1.30
N VAL A 45 -11.26 -28.13 -0.69
CA VAL A 45 -12.52 -28.09 0.07
C VAL A 45 -13.71 -28.50 -0.79
N VAL A 46 -13.81 -27.96 -2.01
CA VAL A 46 -14.89 -28.29 -2.95
C VAL A 46 -14.85 -29.78 -3.32
N ALA A 47 -13.68 -30.33 -3.64
CA ALA A 47 -13.55 -31.75 -4.00
C ALA A 47 -13.81 -32.69 -2.82
N LEU A 48 -13.34 -32.37 -1.62
CA LEU A 48 -13.59 -33.15 -0.41
C LEU A 48 -15.08 -33.25 -0.10
N MET A 49 -15.81 -32.13 -0.23
CA MET A 49 -17.26 -32.09 -0.06
C MET A 49 -17.99 -32.89 -1.15
N TRP A 50 -17.57 -32.74 -2.41
CA TRP A 50 -18.24 -33.41 -3.53
C TRP A 50 -18.04 -34.94 -3.51
N LEU A 51 -16.84 -35.39 -3.14
CA LEU A 51 -16.46 -36.80 -3.16
C LEU A 51 -16.73 -37.54 -1.84
N ASN A 52 -17.29 -36.88 -0.82
CA ASN A 52 -17.47 -37.42 0.54
C ASN A 52 -16.20 -38.09 1.09
N PHE A 53 -15.07 -37.41 0.88
CA PHE A 53 -13.76 -37.99 1.10
C PHE A 53 -13.48 -38.22 2.60
N ARG A 54 -12.97 -39.41 2.95
CA ARG A 54 -12.66 -39.77 4.34
C ARG A 54 -11.27 -39.27 4.73
N LEU A 55 -11.21 -38.15 5.47
CA LEU A 55 -9.96 -37.53 5.93
C LEU A 55 -9.12 -38.42 6.86
N ALA A 56 -9.76 -39.32 7.63
CA ALA A 56 -9.06 -40.22 8.55
C ALA A 56 -8.42 -41.46 7.87
N SER A 57 -8.50 -41.58 6.55
CA SER A 57 -7.86 -42.66 5.79
C SER A 57 -6.37 -42.40 5.53
N SER A 58 -5.62 -43.42 5.11
CA SER A 58 -4.23 -43.28 4.64
C SER A 58 -4.12 -42.29 3.48
N ALA A 59 -5.10 -42.24 2.57
CA ALA A 59 -5.17 -41.26 1.50
C ALA A 59 -5.43 -39.84 2.03
N GLY A 60 -6.23 -39.67 3.09
CA GLY A 60 -6.43 -38.38 3.74
C GLY A 60 -5.18 -37.86 4.45
N ILE A 61 -4.42 -38.75 5.09
CA ILE A 61 -3.11 -38.41 5.68
C ILE A 61 -2.11 -38.02 4.58
N THR A 62 -2.08 -38.78 3.47
CA THR A 62 -1.21 -38.50 2.33
C THR A 62 -1.53 -37.15 1.70
N LEU A 63 -2.82 -36.87 1.46
CA LEU A 63 -3.31 -35.58 0.99
C LEU A 63 -2.83 -34.45 1.91
N LEU A 64 -3.07 -34.56 3.22
CA LEU A 64 -2.65 -33.55 4.19
C LEU A 64 -1.15 -33.25 4.12
N VAL A 65 -0.30 -34.29 4.06
CA VAL A 65 1.16 -34.12 3.96
C VAL A 65 1.54 -33.38 2.68
N ILE A 66 0.97 -33.76 1.53
CA ILE A 66 1.26 -33.11 0.25
C ILE A 66 0.78 -31.66 0.27
N THR A 67 -0.43 -31.40 0.76
CA THR A 67 -0.99 -30.05 0.91
C THR A 67 -0.08 -29.18 1.77
N LEU A 68 0.39 -29.66 2.92
CA LEU A 68 1.31 -28.91 3.79
C LEU A 68 2.63 -28.56 3.09
N LEU A 69 3.20 -29.50 2.31
CA LEU A 69 4.41 -29.25 1.53
C LEU A 69 4.18 -28.20 0.44
N LEU A 70 3.04 -28.27 -0.27
CA LEU A 70 2.67 -27.29 -1.29
C LEU A 70 2.40 -25.92 -0.68
N LEU A 71 1.74 -25.84 0.47
CA LEU A 71 1.54 -24.58 1.20
C LEU A 71 2.88 -23.95 1.58
N ALA A 72 3.81 -24.73 2.11
CA ALA A 72 5.15 -24.25 2.45
C ALA A 72 5.91 -23.75 1.21
N ALA A 73 5.83 -24.48 0.09
CA ALA A 73 6.46 -24.10 -1.16
C ALA A 73 5.87 -22.81 -1.74
N LEU A 74 4.54 -22.66 -1.75
CA LEU A 74 3.85 -21.47 -2.28
C LEU A 74 3.99 -20.24 -1.36
N ALA A 75 4.15 -20.46 -0.05
CA ALA A 75 4.46 -19.41 0.92
C ALA A 75 5.93 -18.97 0.90
N SER A 76 6.83 -19.78 0.33
CA SER A 76 8.27 -19.51 0.32
C SER A 76 8.69 -18.12 -0.22
N PRO A 77 8.04 -17.52 -1.24
CA PRO A 77 8.40 -16.17 -1.70
C PRO A 77 8.17 -15.07 -0.65
N TRP A 78 7.30 -15.31 0.33
CA TRP A 78 7.08 -14.37 1.44
C TRP A 78 8.17 -14.47 2.51
N TRP A 79 8.83 -15.62 2.62
CA TRP A 79 9.85 -15.86 3.64
C TRP A 79 11.28 -15.70 3.13
N LEU A 80 11.56 -16.20 1.93
CA LEU A 80 12.91 -16.23 1.34
C LEU A 80 13.28 -14.92 0.68
N TRP A 81 12.31 -14.24 0.05
CA TRP A 81 12.52 -12.98 -0.62
C TRP A 81 11.86 -11.86 0.17
N ARG A 82 12.41 -11.53 1.33
CA ARG A 82 11.88 -10.40 2.11
C ARG A 82 12.16 -9.10 1.38
N ASP A 83 11.22 -8.15 1.48
CA ASP A 83 11.53 -6.79 1.05
C ASP A 83 12.74 -6.29 1.84
N PRO A 84 13.64 -5.51 1.21
CA PRO A 84 14.67 -4.82 1.96
C PRO A 84 14.03 -4.07 3.12
N LYS A 85 14.71 -4.06 4.28
CA LYS A 85 14.25 -3.23 5.40
C LYS A 85 14.05 -1.80 4.87
N PRO A 86 12.97 -1.11 5.27
CA PRO A 86 12.75 0.27 4.87
C PRO A 86 14.05 1.04 5.10
N GLY A 87 14.50 1.80 4.08
CA GLY A 87 15.64 2.69 4.24
C GLY A 87 15.40 3.67 5.40
N PRO A 88 16.44 4.31 5.94
CA PRO A 88 16.24 5.32 6.98
C PRO A 88 15.29 6.40 6.44
N GLY A 89 14.22 6.63 7.18
CA GLY A 89 13.30 7.74 6.94
C GLY A 89 13.99 9.10 7.07
N ALA A 90 13.24 10.17 6.85
CA ALA A 90 13.75 11.54 7.00
C ALA A 90 12.74 12.41 7.73
N ASP A 91 13.22 13.28 8.60
CA ASP A 91 12.38 14.30 9.20
C ASP A 91 12.04 15.35 8.14
N VAL A 92 10.77 15.71 8.07
CA VAL A 92 10.25 16.63 7.07
C VAL A 92 9.28 17.64 7.68
N VAL A 93 9.12 18.77 7.02
CA VAL A 93 8.07 19.75 7.30
C VAL A 93 7.11 19.77 6.12
N ALA A 94 5.84 19.50 6.39
CA ALA A 94 4.79 19.52 5.39
C ALA A 94 3.96 20.80 5.51
N ARG A 95 3.64 21.42 4.37
CA ARG A 95 2.71 22.54 4.27
C ARG A 95 1.45 22.10 3.55
N VAL A 96 0.30 22.32 4.19
CA VAL A 96 -1.01 22.03 3.60
C VAL A 96 -1.26 22.96 2.40
N LEU A 97 -1.62 22.38 1.26
CA LEU A 97 -2.05 23.10 0.08
C LEU A 97 -3.55 23.39 0.14
N GLY A 98 -3.96 24.54 -0.40
CA GLY A 98 -5.37 24.80 -0.68
C GLY A 98 -5.87 23.87 -1.77
N THR A 99 -7.11 23.43 -1.65
CA THR A 99 -7.81 22.65 -2.67
C THR A 99 -9.28 23.05 -2.70
N ASP A 100 -9.85 23.08 -3.91
CA ASP A 100 -11.28 23.33 -4.12
C ASP A 100 -12.12 22.05 -3.99
N GLU A 101 -11.47 20.89 -3.79
CA GLU A 101 -12.14 19.63 -3.54
C GLU A 101 -12.88 19.63 -2.20
N SER A 102 -14.16 19.30 -2.23
CA SER A 102 -14.94 19.14 -1.00
C SER A 102 -14.34 18.05 -0.12
N SER A 103 -14.36 18.28 1.21
CA SER A 103 -13.83 17.31 2.17
C SER A 103 -14.54 15.96 2.06
N GLY A 104 -15.78 15.91 1.55
CA GLY A 104 -16.52 14.68 1.28
C GLY A 104 -15.86 13.77 0.24
N VAL A 105 -15.41 14.34 -0.88
CA VAL A 105 -14.72 13.59 -1.97
C VAL A 105 -13.35 13.09 -1.50
N ARG A 106 -12.71 13.83 -0.59
CA ARG A 106 -11.41 13.49 -0.01
C ARG A 106 -11.49 12.60 1.23
N THR A 107 -12.70 12.24 1.68
CA THR A 107 -12.87 11.41 2.87
C THR A 107 -12.81 9.93 2.49
N TYR A 108 -11.85 9.21 3.06
CA TYR A 108 -11.81 7.76 3.02
C TYR A 108 -12.43 7.17 4.30
N LYS A 109 -13.42 6.29 4.12
CA LYS A 109 -14.01 5.52 5.21
C LYS A 109 -13.19 4.25 5.43
N LYS A 110 -12.41 4.21 6.50
CA LYS A 110 -11.73 2.98 6.93
C LYS A 110 -12.75 2.03 7.58
N SER A 111 -12.45 0.74 7.54
CA SER A 111 -13.23 -0.28 8.28
C SER A 111 -13.38 0.11 9.75
N ARG A 112 -14.55 -0.17 10.35
CA ARG A 112 -14.98 0.25 11.70
C ARG A 112 -15.28 1.74 11.87
N GLY A 113 -15.80 2.37 10.82
CA GLY A 113 -16.35 3.72 10.90
C GLY A 113 -15.30 4.84 10.92
N LYS A 114 -14.02 4.58 11.19
CA LYS A 114 -12.98 5.62 11.23
C LYS A 114 -12.85 6.32 9.88
N MET A 115 -13.10 7.62 9.86
CA MET A 115 -12.98 8.46 8.68
C MET A 115 -11.61 9.17 8.67
N ALA A 116 -10.97 9.22 7.50
CA ALA A 116 -9.75 10.00 7.26
C ALA A 116 -9.99 10.97 6.11
N VAL A 117 -9.50 12.22 6.21
CA VAL A 117 -9.55 13.19 5.12
C VAL A 117 -8.16 13.34 4.53
N PHE A 118 -8.07 13.22 3.22
CA PHE A 118 -6.82 13.39 2.49
C PHE A 118 -6.52 14.86 2.25
N LEU A 119 -5.36 15.31 2.74
CA LEU A 119 -4.87 16.68 2.60
C LEU A 119 -3.70 16.70 1.61
N PRO A 120 -3.76 17.51 0.55
CA PRO A 120 -2.62 17.70 -0.32
C PRO A 120 -1.57 18.52 0.44
N VAL A 121 -0.33 18.06 0.44
CA VAL A 121 0.77 18.75 1.10
C VAL A 121 1.96 18.90 0.17
N VAL A 122 2.68 20.01 0.32
CA VAL A 122 4.08 20.10 -0.11
C VAL A 122 4.93 19.69 1.08
N VAL A 123 6.05 19.04 0.83
CA VAL A 123 6.96 18.54 1.85
C VAL A 123 8.35 19.05 1.56
N ARG A 124 9.02 19.55 2.61
CA ARG A 124 10.42 19.92 2.60
C ARG A 124 11.18 19.05 3.60
N PRO A 125 12.16 18.26 3.13
CA PRO A 125 13.09 17.56 4.02
C PRO A 125 13.91 18.53 4.87
N VAL A 126 14.18 18.16 6.12
CA VAL A 126 14.95 18.97 7.08
C VAL A 126 16.44 18.93 6.74
N ALA A 127 16.97 17.74 6.44
CA ALA A 127 18.34 17.58 5.98
C ALA A 127 18.44 17.96 4.49
N GLU A 128 18.98 19.15 4.20
CA GLU A 128 19.46 19.52 2.85
C GLU A 128 20.63 18.63 2.37
N GLN A 129 21.20 17.80 3.26
CA GLN A 129 22.51 17.17 3.13
C GLN A 129 22.68 16.16 1.96
N ASP A 130 21.60 15.70 1.31
CA ASP A 130 21.71 14.67 0.26
C ASP A 130 20.94 15.01 -1.04
N GLY A 131 20.68 16.28 -1.33
CA GLY A 131 19.96 16.67 -2.56
C GLY A 131 18.47 16.27 -2.54
N SER A 132 17.92 16.03 -1.36
CA SER A 132 16.50 15.74 -1.14
C SER A 132 15.65 16.97 -1.50
N ALA A 133 15.05 16.96 -2.69
CA ALA A 133 14.22 18.04 -3.18
C ALA A 133 12.86 18.10 -2.47
N ASP A 134 12.24 19.28 -2.47
CA ASP A 134 10.83 19.41 -2.12
C ASP A 134 9.98 18.44 -2.96
N PHE A 135 8.91 17.91 -2.37
CA PHE A 135 7.97 17.03 -3.07
C PHE A 135 6.52 17.28 -2.68
N ARG A 136 5.59 16.77 -3.48
CA ARG A 136 4.15 16.74 -3.15
C ARG A 136 3.70 15.34 -2.82
N THR A 137 2.79 15.25 -1.86
CA THR A 137 2.12 14.01 -1.47
C THR A 137 0.78 14.34 -0.81
N VAL A 138 0.09 13.32 -0.33
CA VAL A 138 -1.18 13.43 0.39
C VAL A 138 -1.01 12.82 1.78
N VAL A 139 -1.48 13.53 2.81
CA VAL A 139 -1.51 13.03 4.19
C VAL A 139 -2.94 12.66 4.58
N ALA A 140 -3.09 11.54 5.28
CA ALA A 140 -4.37 11.16 5.88
C ALA A 140 -4.52 11.84 7.25
N ALA A 141 -5.37 12.85 7.34
CA ALA A 141 -5.77 13.44 8.60
C ALA A 141 -6.88 12.57 9.23
N HIS A 142 -6.58 11.95 10.37
CA HIS A 142 -7.50 11.07 11.10
C HIS A 142 -8.31 11.85 12.14
N GLY A 143 -9.57 11.44 12.39
CA GLY A 143 -10.37 11.96 13.52
C GLY A 143 -11.80 12.38 13.21
N LYS A 144 -12.27 12.27 11.96
CA LYS A 144 -13.58 12.83 11.53
C LYS A 144 -14.81 12.26 12.26
N ASN A 145 -14.69 11.19 13.03
CA ASN A 145 -15.82 10.61 13.75
C ASN A 145 -16.21 11.32 15.04
N ASP A 146 -15.29 12.05 15.66
CA ASP A 146 -15.49 12.49 17.05
C ASP A 146 -16.03 13.93 17.13
N GLY A 147 -16.45 14.51 15.99
CA GLY A 147 -16.91 15.91 15.90
C GLY A 147 -15.83 16.98 16.13
N SER A 148 -14.64 16.57 16.59
CA SER A 148 -13.47 17.40 16.89
C SER A 148 -12.49 17.53 15.72
N PHE A 149 -12.79 16.91 14.57
CA PHE A 149 -11.91 16.97 13.41
C PHE A 149 -12.04 18.31 12.71
N HIS A 150 -11.02 19.14 12.90
CA HIS A 150 -10.80 20.33 12.09
C HIS A 150 -9.76 20.01 11.02
N GLU A 151 -10.19 20.14 9.77
CA GLU A 151 -9.27 20.09 8.64
C GLU A 151 -8.19 21.18 8.84
N SER A 152 -6.92 20.81 8.76
CA SER A 152 -5.83 21.78 8.87
C SER A 152 -5.98 22.84 7.79
N ALA A 153 -5.88 24.12 8.17
CA ALA A 153 -6.06 25.21 7.24
C ALA A 153 -4.97 25.19 6.13
N PRO A 154 -5.27 25.65 4.91
CA PRO A 154 -4.25 25.87 3.90
C PRO A 154 -3.10 26.73 4.44
N GLY A 155 -1.87 26.31 4.20
CA GLY A 155 -0.67 26.96 4.73
C GLY A 155 -0.21 26.49 6.11
N THR A 156 -1.00 25.66 6.82
CA THR A 156 -0.55 25.05 8.07
C THR A 156 0.72 24.23 7.85
N LEU A 157 1.69 24.42 8.73
CA LEU A 157 2.95 23.67 8.75
C LEU A 157 2.84 22.53 9.76
N MET A 158 3.27 21.32 9.35
CA MET A 158 3.19 20.10 10.14
C MET A 158 4.59 19.46 10.18
N ALA A 159 5.05 19.14 11.38
CA ALA A 159 6.25 18.31 11.56
C ALA A 159 5.86 16.85 11.33
N LEU A 160 6.41 16.25 10.29
CA LEU A 160 6.14 14.87 9.90
C LEU A 160 7.46 14.13 9.68
N ARG A 161 7.37 12.81 9.57
CA ARG A 161 8.49 11.97 9.19
C ARG A 161 8.15 11.22 7.92
N GLN A 162 9.04 11.27 6.95
CA GLN A 162 8.98 10.38 5.79
C GLN A 162 9.41 8.99 6.24
N ILE A 163 8.55 7.98 6.00
CA ILE A 163 8.79 6.60 6.42
C ILE A 163 10.03 6.04 5.71
N GLU A 164 10.11 6.27 4.39
CA GLU A 164 11.21 5.81 3.55
C GLU A 164 11.55 6.88 2.51
N ARG A 165 12.84 7.21 2.40
CA ARG A 165 13.33 8.17 1.41
C ARG A 165 12.92 7.75 -0.01
N GLY A 166 12.47 8.71 -0.81
CA GLY A 166 12.03 8.49 -2.19
C GLY A 166 10.55 8.11 -2.35
N TYR A 167 9.81 7.89 -1.26
CA TYR A 167 8.37 7.64 -1.27
C TYR A 167 7.58 8.78 -0.61
N GLY A 168 6.36 9.02 -1.07
CA GLY A 168 5.47 10.07 -0.56
C GLY A 168 4.81 9.73 0.78
N GLU A 169 5.17 8.61 1.42
CA GLU A 169 4.55 8.16 2.66
C GLU A 169 5.09 8.90 3.88
N LEU A 170 4.16 9.51 4.62
CA LEU A 170 4.45 10.32 5.79
C LEU A 170 3.73 9.76 7.02
N GLU A 171 4.42 9.81 8.15
CA GLU A 171 3.88 9.52 9.47
C GLU A 171 4.02 10.75 10.37
N ASN A 172 3.23 10.77 11.45
CA ASN A 172 3.39 11.81 12.46
C ASN A 172 4.76 11.64 13.12
N SER A 173 5.51 12.73 13.24
CA SER A 173 6.73 12.70 14.04
C SER A 173 6.35 12.53 15.51
N PRO A 174 6.88 11.52 16.22
CA PRO A 174 6.56 11.31 17.64
C PRO A 174 7.04 12.49 18.50
N GLU A 175 8.15 13.11 18.10
CA GLU A 175 8.71 14.32 18.72
C GLU A 175 9.14 15.28 17.61
N VAL A 176 8.94 16.58 17.83
CA VAL A 176 9.39 17.62 16.88
C VAL A 176 10.86 17.90 17.16
N SER A 177 11.73 17.61 16.19
CA SER A 177 13.17 17.85 16.34
C SER A 177 13.47 19.37 16.31
N PRO A 178 14.58 19.82 16.94
CA PRO A 178 14.96 21.24 16.89
C PRO A 178 15.13 21.77 15.47
N GLU A 179 15.66 20.94 14.56
CA GLU A 179 15.84 21.29 13.15
C GLU A 179 14.49 21.41 12.42
N GLN A 180 13.51 20.55 12.73
CA GLN A 180 12.15 20.70 12.22
C GLN A 180 11.53 22.01 12.71
N GLN A 181 11.73 22.37 13.98
CA GLN A 181 11.20 23.61 14.55
C GLN A 181 11.83 24.84 13.89
N GLU A 182 13.15 24.84 13.67
CA GLU A 182 13.84 25.92 12.96
C GLU A 182 13.31 26.08 11.53
N LEU A 183 13.09 24.96 10.83
CA LEU A 183 12.53 24.99 9.49
C LEU A 183 11.09 25.50 9.48
N ILE A 184 10.27 25.11 10.46
CA ILE A 184 8.90 25.64 10.64
C ILE A 184 8.95 27.16 10.82
N ASP A 185 9.81 27.66 11.71
CA ASP A 185 9.92 29.10 11.98
C ASP A 185 10.40 29.88 10.75
N LYS A 186 11.36 29.31 10.01
CA LYS A 186 11.87 29.87 8.75
C LYS A 186 10.78 29.93 7.68
N LEU A 187 10.01 28.87 7.51
CA LEU A 187 8.92 28.77 6.53
C LEU A 187 7.72 29.65 6.93
N ALA A 188 7.43 29.80 8.22
CA ALA A 188 6.40 30.70 8.72
C ALA A 188 6.73 32.16 8.38
N ARG A 189 8.00 32.57 8.55
CA ARG A 189 8.47 33.92 8.17
C ARG A 189 8.57 34.14 6.67
N ARG A 190 8.91 33.10 5.90
CA ARG A 190 9.10 33.18 4.44
C ARG A 190 8.43 32.01 3.72
N PRO A 191 7.08 32.03 3.58
CA PRO A 191 6.34 30.94 2.95
C PRO A 191 6.78 30.66 1.50
N LYS A 192 7.20 31.70 0.77
CA LYS A 192 7.63 31.57 -0.64
C LYS A 192 8.90 30.76 -0.84
N LEU A 193 9.64 30.42 0.22
CA LEU A 193 10.82 29.56 0.12
C LEU A 193 10.47 28.15 -0.35
N MET A 194 9.24 27.69 -0.08
CA MET A 194 8.74 26.38 -0.48
C MET A 194 7.86 26.53 -1.71
N ALA A 195 8.24 25.90 -2.81
CA ALA A 195 7.49 25.97 -4.06
C ALA A 195 6.12 25.28 -3.90
N ASN A 196 5.10 25.78 -4.59
CA ASN A 196 3.77 25.14 -4.56
C ASN A 196 3.65 23.92 -5.47
N ASN A 197 4.59 23.75 -6.42
CA ASN A 197 4.51 22.73 -7.46
C ASN A 197 5.78 21.87 -7.61
N PRO A 198 6.32 21.26 -6.54
CA PRO A 198 7.39 20.29 -6.68
C PRO A 198 6.91 18.95 -7.28
N PRO A 199 7.82 18.03 -7.68
CA PRO A 199 7.45 16.72 -8.18
C PRO A 199 6.63 15.92 -7.16
N VAL A 200 5.74 15.05 -7.64
CA VAL A 200 4.98 14.13 -6.79
C VAL A 200 5.84 12.88 -6.55
N LEU A 201 5.99 12.47 -5.28
CA LEU A 201 6.65 11.20 -4.96
C LEU A 201 5.64 10.04 -4.95
N PRO A 202 6.06 8.84 -5.37
CA PRO A 202 5.18 7.67 -5.40
C PRO A 202 4.86 7.14 -4.02
N PHE A 203 3.70 6.51 -3.85
CA PHE A 203 3.41 5.69 -2.67
C PHE A 203 4.09 4.32 -2.78
N LYS A 204 4.36 3.69 -1.64
CA LYS A 204 4.89 2.33 -1.62
C LYS A 204 3.74 1.37 -1.90
N THR A 205 3.90 0.58 -2.95
CA THR A 205 2.87 -0.35 -3.39
C THR A 205 2.94 -1.65 -2.60
N GLY A 206 1.80 -2.14 -2.12
CA GLY A 206 1.73 -3.51 -1.59
C GLY A 206 1.96 -4.55 -2.68
N SER A 207 2.67 -5.65 -2.37
CA SER A 207 3.00 -6.68 -3.38
C SER A 207 1.81 -7.36 -4.05
N LEU A 208 0.61 -7.25 -3.46
CA LEU A 208 -0.63 -7.82 -4.01
C LEU A 208 -1.51 -6.77 -4.71
N GLU A 209 -1.07 -5.51 -4.78
CA GLU A 209 -1.81 -4.50 -5.53
C GLU A 209 -1.87 -4.88 -7.01
N ARG A 210 -3.05 -4.67 -7.60
CA ARG A 210 -3.36 -4.99 -8.99
C ARG A 210 -3.70 -3.69 -9.70
N SER A 211 -2.76 -3.20 -10.49
CA SER A 211 -2.89 -1.94 -11.23
C SER A 211 -3.50 -2.15 -12.62
N ASP A 212 -3.06 -3.20 -13.32
CA ASP A 212 -3.41 -3.44 -14.72
C ASP A 212 -4.06 -4.81 -14.92
N TRP A 213 -4.55 -5.06 -16.15
CA TRP A 213 -5.17 -6.33 -16.53
C TRP A 213 -4.24 -7.54 -16.37
N VAL A 214 -2.93 -7.37 -16.61
CA VAL A 214 -1.93 -8.43 -16.41
C VAL A 214 -1.88 -8.86 -14.95
N ASP A 215 -1.89 -7.90 -14.03
CA ASP A 215 -1.88 -8.17 -12.59
C ASP A 215 -3.17 -8.90 -12.17
N GLN A 216 -4.30 -8.57 -12.81
CA GLN A 216 -5.56 -9.27 -12.58
C GLN A 216 -5.50 -10.71 -13.09
N LEU A 217 -4.90 -10.97 -14.26
CA LEU A 217 -4.75 -12.32 -14.80
C LEU A 217 -3.79 -13.18 -13.97
N GLU A 218 -2.68 -12.63 -13.48
CA GLU A 218 -1.78 -13.37 -12.58
C GLU A 218 -2.51 -13.83 -11.33
N TRP A 219 -3.34 -12.95 -10.76
CA TRP A 219 -4.13 -13.28 -9.57
C TRP A 219 -5.23 -14.30 -9.87
N TRP A 220 -6.12 -14.00 -10.81
CA TRP A 220 -7.29 -14.84 -11.11
C TRP A 220 -6.91 -16.13 -11.83
N GLY A 221 -5.93 -16.08 -12.73
CA GLY A 221 -5.33 -17.25 -13.36
C GLY A 221 -4.61 -18.13 -12.35
N GLY A 222 -3.88 -17.53 -11.39
CA GLY A 222 -3.31 -18.25 -10.26
C GLY A 222 -4.38 -18.97 -9.43
N ILE A 223 -5.47 -18.28 -9.08
CA ILE A 223 -6.61 -18.89 -8.35
C ILE A 223 -7.21 -20.05 -9.16
N ALA A 224 -7.52 -19.84 -10.44
CA ALA A 224 -8.13 -20.88 -11.28
C ALA A 224 -7.23 -22.12 -11.41
N ALA A 225 -5.93 -21.91 -11.63
CA ALA A 225 -4.94 -22.98 -11.66
C ALA A 225 -4.84 -23.71 -10.31
N GLY A 226 -4.86 -22.96 -9.21
CA GLY A 226 -4.90 -23.50 -7.85
C GLY A 226 -6.13 -24.39 -7.62
N VAL A 227 -7.33 -23.91 -7.99
CA VAL A 227 -8.57 -24.69 -7.85
C VAL A 227 -8.48 -26.01 -8.60
N ALA A 228 -8.03 -25.97 -9.86
CA ALA A 228 -7.84 -27.17 -10.66
C ALA A 228 -6.82 -28.14 -10.02
N ALA A 229 -5.70 -27.62 -9.51
CA ALA A 229 -4.69 -28.41 -8.82
C ALA A 229 -5.22 -29.04 -7.53
N GLY A 230 -5.97 -28.30 -6.70
CA GLY A 230 -6.57 -28.80 -5.47
C GLY A 230 -7.59 -29.91 -5.72
N ILE A 231 -8.48 -29.73 -6.70
CA ILE A 231 -9.42 -30.79 -7.12
C ILE A 231 -8.66 -32.03 -7.62
N GLY A 232 -7.68 -31.83 -8.51
CA GLY A 232 -6.87 -32.90 -9.07
C GLY A 232 -6.12 -33.69 -7.99
N LEU A 233 -5.59 -33.01 -6.98
CA LEU A 233 -4.87 -33.65 -5.87
C LEU A 233 -5.79 -34.54 -5.04
N VAL A 234 -7.00 -34.08 -4.71
CA VAL A 234 -7.99 -34.89 -3.97
C VAL A 234 -8.39 -36.13 -4.78
N ILE A 235 -8.62 -35.98 -6.08
CA ILE A 235 -8.95 -37.11 -6.97
C ILE A 235 -7.79 -38.11 -7.03
N LEU A 236 -6.56 -37.62 -7.20
CA LEU A 236 -5.38 -38.47 -7.24
C LEU A 236 -5.23 -39.27 -5.95
N CYS A 237 -5.22 -38.61 -4.79
CA CYS A 237 -5.11 -39.29 -3.50
C CYS A 237 -6.28 -40.25 -3.24
N GLY A 238 -7.49 -39.94 -3.71
CA GLY A 238 -8.66 -40.80 -3.58
C GLY A 238 -8.61 -42.07 -4.42
N ASN A 239 -7.92 -42.04 -5.57
CA ASN A 239 -7.76 -43.20 -6.45
C ASN A 239 -6.63 -44.16 -6.02
N PHE A 240 -5.77 -43.75 -5.08
CA PHE A 240 -4.69 -44.56 -4.53
C PHE A 240 -5.03 -45.21 -3.16
N ALA A 241 -6.28 -45.06 -2.68
CA ALA A 241 -6.82 -45.75 -1.49
C ALA A 241 -7.80 -46.86 -1.88
#